data_AF-A0A7G2IP22-F1
#
_entry.id   AF-A0A7G2IP22-F1
#
_cell.length_a   1.000
_cell.length_b   1.000
_cell.length_c   1.000
_cell.angle_alpha   90.00
_cell.angle_beta   90.00
_cell.angle_gamma   90.00
#
_symmetry.space_group_name_H-M   'P 1'
#
loop_
_entity.id
_entity.type
_entity.pdbx_description
1 polymer ?
#
loop_
_entity_poly.entity_id
_entity_poly.type
_entity_poly.pdbx_seq_one_letter_code
_entity_poly.pdbx_strand_id
1 'polypeptide(L)'
;MTAPSQVLKIRRPDDWHLHFRDGDMLKTVVPYTSEVYGRAIVMPNLVPPVTTVDAAIAYRQRILDAVPAGHDFTPLMTCYLTDTLDPNELERGFNEGVFTAAKLYPANATTNSTHGVTSIDAIMPVLERMEKIGYATAGARRSHACRYRYFRSRSTLY
;
A
#
# COMPACT_ATOMS: atom_id res chain seq x y z
N MET A 1 11.85 7.98 -46.93
CA MET A 1 10.65 8.33 -46.15
C MET A 1 10.61 7.43 -44.93
N THR A 2 10.69 7.99 -43.72
CA THR A 2 10.61 7.21 -42.48
C THR A 2 9.16 6.84 -42.22
N ALA A 3 8.88 5.56 -41.91
CA ALA A 3 7.52 5.16 -41.54
C ALA A 3 7.05 5.97 -40.31
N PRO A 4 5.77 6.37 -40.26
CA PRO A 4 5.24 7.06 -39.10
C PRO A 4 5.37 6.18 -37.86
N SER A 5 5.70 6.80 -36.72
CA SER A 5 5.80 6.09 -35.44
C SER A 5 4.46 5.45 -35.07
N GLN A 6 4.50 4.20 -34.64
CA GLN A 6 3.31 3.50 -34.15
C GLN A 6 2.85 4.11 -32.81
N VAL A 7 1.54 4.37 -32.69
CA VAL A 7 0.93 4.95 -31.47
C VAL A 7 0.09 3.89 -30.76
N LEU A 8 0.30 3.75 -29.44
CA LEU A 8 -0.53 2.89 -28.57
C LEU A 8 -1.35 3.77 -27.62
N LYS A 9 -2.68 3.68 -27.71
CA LYS A 9 -3.61 4.37 -26.81
C LYS A 9 -4.18 3.37 -25.81
N ILE A 10 -3.94 3.62 -24.53
CA ILE A 10 -4.44 2.80 -23.42
C ILE A 10 -5.34 3.62 -22.49
N ARG A 11 -6.16 2.94 -21.68
CA ARG A 11 -6.82 3.57 -20.54
C ARG A 11 -5.74 4.07 -19.58
N ARG A 12 -6.00 5.17 -18.86
CA ARG A 12 -5.06 5.72 -17.88
C ARG A 12 -4.67 4.64 -16.86
N PRO A 13 -3.38 4.36 -16.67
CA PRO A 13 -2.93 3.29 -15.77
C PRO A 13 -2.94 3.73 -14.29
N ASP A 14 -2.70 2.77 -13.41
CA ASP A 14 -2.45 2.95 -11.98
C ASP A 14 -1.15 2.23 -11.58
N ASP A 15 -0.46 2.75 -10.56
CA ASP A 15 0.75 2.14 -10.00
C ASP A 15 0.46 1.40 -8.68
N TRP A 16 0.51 0.07 -8.70
CA TRP A 16 0.11 -0.76 -7.56
C TRP A 16 1.22 -0.99 -6.52
N HIS A 17 2.41 -0.38 -6.67
CA HIS A 17 3.46 -0.41 -5.64
C HIS A 17 4.44 0.76 -5.80
N LEU A 18 4.28 1.82 -4.99
CA LEU A 18 5.08 3.03 -5.13
C LEU A 18 5.62 3.59 -3.80
N HIS A 19 6.81 4.21 -3.86
CA HIS A 19 7.50 4.81 -2.72
C HIS A 19 7.75 6.30 -2.98
N PHE A 20 6.96 7.18 -2.38
CA PHE A 20 7.14 8.63 -2.55
C PHE A 20 8.17 9.27 -1.60
N ARG A 21 8.56 8.57 -0.52
CA ARG A 21 9.37 9.14 0.58
C ARG A 21 8.62 10.31 1.25
N ASP A 22 9.32 11.27 1.81
CA ASP A 22 8.71 12.45 2.45
C ASP A 22 9.56 13.71 2.20
N GLY A 23 9.05 14.88 2.60
CA GLY A 23 9.76 16.16 2.52
C GLY A 23 10.07 16.59 1.09
N ASP A 24 11.28 17.08 0.83
CA ASP A 24 11.66 17.60 -0.49
C ASP A 24 11.73 16.50 -1.55
N MET A 25 12.04 15.26 -1.14
CA MET A 25 12.00 14.12 -2.04
C MET A 25 10.57 13.89 -2.56
N LEU A 26 9.58 13.89 -1.67
CA LEU A 26 8.15 13.77 -2.02
C LEU A 26 7.74 14.80 -3.07
N LYS A 27 8.05 16.08 -2.82
CA LYS A 27 7.74 17.18 -3.74
C LYS A 27 8.40 17.01 -5.11
N THR A 28 9.58 16.41 -5.14
CA THR A 28 10.32 16.14 -6.37
C THR A 28 9.72 14.97 -7.15
N VAL A 29 9.29 13.90 -6.48
CA VAL A 29 8.89 12.64 -7.15
C VAL A 29 7.41 12.53 -7.48
N VAL A 30 6.51 13.18 -6.72
CA VAL A 30 5.05 13.11 -6.96
C VAL A 30 4.62 13.58 -8.36
N PRO A 31 5.21 14.64 -8.95
CA PRO A 31 4.85 15.09 -10.30
C PRO A 31 5.00 13.99 -11.36
N TYR A 32 6.08 13.21 -11.32
CA TYR A 32 6.35 12.13 -12.28
C TYR A 32 5.32 11.00 -12.25
N THR A 33 4.69 10.76 -11.10
CA THR A 33 3.62 9.76 -11.00
C THR A 33 2.28 10.37 -11.38
N SER A 34 1.96 11.53 -10.82
CA SER A 34 0.64 12.16 -10.99
C SER A 34 0.35 12.61 -12.43
N GLU A 35 1.39 12.88 -13.24
CA GLU A 35 1.22 13.21 -14.66
C GLU A 35 0.69 12.02 -15.49
N VAL A 36 1.03 10.78 -15.11
CA VAL A 36 0.70 9.56 -15.87
C VAL A 36 -0.44 8.79 -15.22
N TYR A 37 -0.31 8.48 -13.94
CA TYR A 37 -1.16 7.52 -13.24
C TYR A 37 -2.37 8.19 -12.61
N GLY A 38 -3.53 7.50 -12.64
CA GLY A 38 -4.72 7.97 -11.92
C GLY A 38 -4.63 7.71 -10.43
N ARG A 39 -4.10 6.54 -10.03
CA ARG A 39 -3.98 6.13 -8.63
C ARG A 39 -2.63 5.46 -8.38
N ALA A 40 -2.19 5.48 -7.13
CA ALA A 40 -1.08 4.63 -6.72
C ALA A 40 -1.24 4.06 -5.30
N ILE A 41 -0.83 2.81 -5.10
CA ILE A 41 -0.68 2.20 -3.77
C ILE A 41 0.62 2.71 -3.15
N VAL A 42 0.47 3.54 -2.13
CA VAL A 42 1.58 4.22 -1.45
C VAL A 42 2.10 3.35 -0.33
N MET A 43 3.38 3.01 -0.40
CA MET A 43 4.05 2.15 0.57
C MET A 43 4.34 2.90 1.89
N PRO A 44 4.25 2.23 3.06
CA PRO A 44 4.17 2.92 4.35
C PRO A 44 5.51 2.94 5.12
N ASN A 45 6.61 2.53 4.49
CA ASN A 45 7.94 2.38 5.11
C ASN A 45 8.74 3.71 5.21
N LEU A 46 8.07 4.75 5.71
CA LEU A 46 8.71 6.00 6.14
C LEU A 46 9.53 5.80 7.43
N VAL A 47 10.14 6.88 7.92
CA VAL A 47 10.83 6.92 9.22
C VAL A 47 10.21 8.04 10.06
N PRO A 48 9.38 7.73 11.07
CA PRO A 48 8.85 6.41 11.43
C PRO A 48 7.87 5.82 10.40
N PRO A 49 7.62 4.50 10.39
CA PRO A 49 6.66 3.88 9.47
C PRO A 49 5.23 4.31 9.76
N VAL A 50 4.36 4.24 8.75
CA VAL A 50 2.95 4.60 8.87
C VAL A 50 2.17 3.41 9.44
N THR A 51 1.90 3.44 10.75
CA THR A 51 1.18 2.38 11.49
C THR A 51 -0.16 2.83 12.06
N THR A 52 -0.51 4.11 11.96
CA THR A 52 -1.75 4.69 12.49
C THR A 52 -2.55 5.41 11.42
N VAL A 53 -3.85 5.51 11.64
CA VAL A 53 -4.81 6.23 10.78
C VAL A 53 -4.39 7.69 10.64
N ASP A 54 -4.09 8.36 11.76
CA ASP A 54 -3.71 9.78 11.76
C ASP A 54 -2.43 10.02 10.95
N ALA A 55 -1.43 9.14 11.07
CA ALA A 55 -0.20 9.24 10.29
C ALA A 55 -0.46 9.07 8.79
N ALA A 56 -1.38 8.17 8.43
CA ALA A 56 -1.76 7.93 7.03
C ALA A 56 -2.55 9.11 6.43
N ILE A 57 -3.47 9.71 7.20
CA ILE A 57 -4.20 10.91 6.80
C ILE A 57 -3.22 12.07 6.59
N ALA A 58 -2.33 12.30 7.55
CA ALA A 58 -1.33 13.37 7.45
C ALA A 58 -0.40 13.15 6.25
N TYR A 59 0.03 11.91 5.99
CA TYR A 59 0.89 11.61 4.84
C TYR A 59 0.15 11.72 3.51
N ARG A 60 -1.11 11.28 3.43
CA ARG A 60 -1.98 11.49 2.27
C ARG A 60 -2.07 12.97 1.93
N GLN A 61 -2.28 13.82 2.94
CA GLN A 61 -2.39 15.27 2.73
C GLN A 61 -1.08 15.84 2.16
N ARG A 62 0.08 15.47 2.73
CA ARG A 62 1.39 15.92 2.18
C ARG A 62 1.60 15.49 0.73
N ILE A 63 1.14 14.30 0.34
CA ILE A 63 1.20 13.86 -1.06
C ILE A 63 0.30 14.73 -1.94
N LEU A 64 -0.93 14.97 -1.53
CA LEU A 64 -1.89 15.79 -2.28
C LEU A 64 -1.40 17.23 -2.44
N ASP A 65 -0.80 17.81 -1.40
CA ASP A 65 -0.20 19.15 -1.44
C ASP A 65 0.99 19.24 -2.42
N ALA A 66 1.63 18.11 -2.73
CA ALA A 66 2.71 18.00 -3.71
C ALA A 66 2.24 17.70 -5.15
N VAL A 67 0.93 17.48 -5.37
CA VAL A 67 0.38 17.24 -6.69
C VAL A 67 0.27 18.57 -7.47
N PRO A 68 0.89 18.69 -8.65
CA PRO A 68 0.76 19.89 -9.48
C PRO A 68 -0.68 20.18 -9.88
N ALA A 69 -1.02 21.47 -10.01
CA ALA A 69 -2.34 21.89 -10.46
C ALA A 69 -2.69 21.28 -11.83
N GLY A 70 -3.89 20.72 -11.95
CA GLY A 70 -4.38 20.07 -13.17
C GLY A 70 -4.12 18.57 -13.26
N HIS A 71 -3.31 18.00 -12.36
CA HIS A 71 -3.20 16.54 -12.25
C HIS A 71 -4.36 15.98 -11.44
N ASP A 72 -5.02 14.94 -11.97
CA ASP A 72 -6.02 14.15 -11.25
C ASP A 72 -5.35 12.87 -10.73
N PHE A 73 -4.97 12.85 -9.46
CA PHE A 73 -4.22 11.75 -8.84
C PHE A 73 -4.76 11.41 -7.45
N THR A 74 -4.99 10.12 -7.19
CA THR A 74 -5.47 9.62 -5.90
C THR A 74 -4.46 8.66 -5.23
N PRO A 75 -3.82 9.05 -4.13
CA PRO A 75 -2.96 8.16 -3.35
C PRO A 75 -3.78 7.20 -2.47
N LEU A 76 -3.57 5.91 -2.69
CA LEU A 76 -4.17 4.79 -1.96
C LEU A 76 -3.21 4.37 -0.83
N MET A 77 -3.51 4.77 0.40
CA MET A 77 -2.59 4.61 1.52
C MET A 77 -2.58 3.17 2.02
N THR A 78 -1.46 2.77 2.63
CA THR A 78 -1.34 1.45 3.25
C THR A 78 -0.87 1.53 4.69
N CYS A 79 -1.19 0.51 5.48
CA CYS A 79 -0.70 0.37 6.84
C CYS A 79 0.57 -0.51 6.87
N TYR A 80 1.60 -0.10 7.59
CA TYR A 80 2.77 -0.92 7.85
C TYR A 80 2.43 -1.95 8.93
N LEU A 81 2.61 -3.25 8.66
CA LEU A 81 2.42 -4.29 9.67
C LEU A 81 3.62 -4.39 10.61
N THR A 82 3.35 -4.37 11.91
CA THR A 82 4.34 -4.58 12.99
C THR A 82 3.81 -5.63 13.96
N ASP A 83 4.68 -6.22 14.78
CA ASP A 83 4.30 -7.18 15.82
C ASP A 83 3.35 -6.58 16.87
N THR A 84 3.36 -5.26 17.02
CA THR A 84 2.59 -4.52 18.03
C THR A 84 1.40 -3.76 17.48
N LEU A 85 1.09 -3.91 16.19
CA LEU A 85 -0.04 -3.21 15.57
C LEU A 85 -1.36 -3.69 16.19
N ASP A 86 -2.17 -2.75 16.69
CA ASP A 86 -3.51 -3.05 17.18
C ASP A 86 -4.42 -3.42 16.00
N PRO A 87 -5.04 -4.63 15.97
CA PRO A 87 -6.02 -4.98 14.94
C PRO A 87 -7.19 -3.99 14.83
N ASN A 88 -7.56 -3.32 15.93
CA ASN A 88 -8.64 -2.32 15.93
C ASN A 88 -8.22 -1.04 15.19
N GLU A 89 -6.94 -0.67 15.23
CA GLU A 89 -6.41 0.47 14.48
C GLU A 89 -6.49 0.22 12.97
N LEU A 90 -6.17 -1.01 12.56
CA LEU A 90 -6.25 -1.43 11.18
C LEU A 90 -7.70 -1.48 10.68
N GLU A 91 -8.60 -2.05 11.48
CA GLU A 91 -10.03 -2.10 11.17
C GLU A 91 -10.63 -0.69 11.08
N ARG A 92 -10.28 0.20 12.02
CA ARG A 92 -10.69 1.61 11.98
C ARG A 92 -10.28 2.26 10.66
N GLY A 93 -9.02 2.17 10.29
CA GLY A 93 -8.53 2.77 9.06
C GLY A 93 -9.12 2.16 7.78
N PHE A 94 -9.52 0.89 7.80
CA PHE A 94 -10.28 0.29 6.71
C PHE A 94 -11.70 0.84 6.63
N ASN A 95 -12.43 0.84 7.75
CA ASN A 95 -13.83 1.29 7.81
C ASN A 95 -13.97 2.78 7.47
N GLU A 96 -12.98 3.60 7.81
CA GLU A 96 -12.92 5.03 7.47
C GLU A 96 -12.42 5.30 6.03
N GLY A 97 -12.02 4.27 5.28
CA GLY A 97 -11.50 4.42 3.91
C GLY A 97 -10.11 5.07 3.84
N VAL A 98 -9.38 5.10 4.95
CA VAL A 98 -8.02 5.65 5.03
C VAL A 98 -7.02 4.65 4.43
N PHE A 99 -7.05 3.41 4.88
CA PHE A 99 -6.14 2.38 4.40
C PHE A 99 -6.78 1.50 3.32
N THR A 100 -6.13 1.38 2.17
CA THR A 100 -6.55 0.49 1.07
C THR A 100 -6.01 -0.93 1.22
N ALA A 101 -4.82 -1.10 1.80
CA ALA A 101 -4.22 -2.40 2.09
C ALA A 101 -3.25 -2.31 3.29
N ALA A 102 -2.86 -3.45 3.85
CA ALA A 102 -1.72 -3.54 4.77
C ALA A 102 -0.49 -4.14 4.08
N LYS A 103 0.70 -3.72 4.51
CA LYS A 103 1.98 -4.14 3.94
C LYS A 103 2.86 -4.85 4.96
N LEU A 104 3.21 -6.10 4.64
CA LEU A 104 4.15 -6.90 5.41
C LEU A 104 5.58 -6.67 4.94
N TYR A 105 6.47 -6.36 5.89
CA TYR A 105 7.91 -6.36 5.73
C TYR A 105 8.51 -7.30 6.80
N PRO A 106 9.26 -8.34 6.43
CA PRO A 106 9.99 -9.13 7.40
C PRO A 106 11.03 -8.24 8.10
N ALA A 107 11.17 -8.39 9.42
CA ALA A 107 12.13 -7.63 10.20
C ALA A 107 13.54 -7.73 9.61
N ASN A 108 14.21 -6.59 9.46
CA ASN A 108 15.58 -6.46 8.93
C ASN A 108 15.80 -6.95 7.48
N ALA A 109 14.76 -7.26 6.70
CA ALA A 109 14.92 -7.77 5.34
C ALA A 109 15.11 -6.68 4.26
N THR A 110 14.71 -5.44 4.52
CA THR A 110 14.76 -4.33 3.55
C THR A 110 14.86 -2.94 4.20
N THR A 111 14.88 -1.88 3.39
CA THR A 111 14.99 -0.48 3.83
C THR A 111 13.91 -0.12 4.84
N ASN A 112 14.31 0.42 5.99
CA ASN A 112 13.45 0.82 7.12
C ASN A 112 12.62 -0.33 7.75
N SER A 113 13.02 -1.59 7.55
CA SER A 113 12.29 -2.76 8.08
C SER A 113 12.67 -3.18 9.50
N THR A 114 13.40 -2.35 10.26
CA THR A 114 13.79 -2.68 11.65
C THR A 114 12.59 -2.80 12.58
N HIS A 115 11.48 -2.13 12.25
CA HIS A 115 10.18 -2.23 12.93
C HIS A 115 9.25 -3.26 12.27
N GLY A 116 9.78 -4.09 11.36
CA GLY A 116 9.05 -5.13 10.64
C GLY A 116 8.58 -6.29 11.49
N VAL A 117 7.92 -7.23 10.84
CA VAL A 117 7.32 -8.41 11.47
C VAL A 117 8.41 -9.44 11.77
N THR A 118 8.51 -9.90 13.02
CA THR A 118 9.52 -10.90 13.40
C THR A 118 9.11 -12.33 13.04
N SER A 119 7.82 -12.65 13.17
CA SER A 119 7.24 -13.94 12.76
C SER A 119 5.78 -13.75 12.30
N ILE A 120 5.30 -14.64 11.43
CA ILE A 120 3.88 -14.60 11.01
C ILE A 120 2.96 -14.85 12.21
N ASP A 121 3.36 -15.75 13.13
CA ASP A 121 2.61 -16.07 14.34
C ASP A 121 2.36 -14.83 15.21
N ALA A 122 3.33 -13.90 15.28
CA ALA A 122 3.21 -12.66 16.05
C ALA A 122 2.10 -11.72 15.53
N ILE A 123 1.78 -11.79 14.24
CA ILE A 123 0.77 -10.91 13.61
C ILE A 123 -0.54 -11.63 13.27
N MET A 124 -0.69 -12.90 13.66
CA MET A 124 -1.91 -13.67 13.40
C MET A 124 -3.20 -12.95 13.85
N PRO A 125 -3.26 -12.28 15.02
CA PRO A 125 -4.44 -11.53 15.42
C PRO A 125 -4.85 -10.44 14.41
N VAL A 126 -3.87 -9.77 13.78
CA VAL A 126 -4.12 -8.78 12.74
C VAL A 126 -4.58 -9.46 11.46
N LEU A 127 -3.93 -10.55 11.05
CA LEU A 127 -4.30 -11.28 9.83
C LEU A 127 -5.72 -11.85 9.90
N GLU A 128 -6.13 -12.41 11.03
CA GLU A 128 -7.50 -12.88 11.27
C GLU A 128 -8.51 -11.72 11.20
N ARG A 129 -8.15 -10.54 11.74
CA ARG A 129 -8.99 -9.34 11.61
C ARG A 129 -9.14 -8.91 10.15
N MET A 130 -8.04 -8.91 9.39
CA MET A 130 -8.06 -8.59 7.97
C MET A 130 -8.96 -9.54 7.19
N GLU A 131 -8.88 -10.85 7.45
CA GLU A 131 -9.77 -11.84 6.83
C GLU A 131 -11.23 -11.55 7.16
N LYS A 132 -11.55 -11.33 8.45
CA LYS A 132 -12.92 -11.08 8.92
C LYS A 132 -13.60 -9.88 8.25
N ILE A 133 -12.85 -8.81 8.01
CA ILE A 133 -13.39 -7.57 7.42
C ILE A 133 -13.22 -7.51 5.89
N GLY A 134 -12.66 -8.54 5.25
CA GLY A 134 -12.44 -8.58 3.79
C GLY A 134 -11.28 -7.69 3.32
N TYR A 135 -10.28 -7.46 4.17
CA TYR A 135 -9.19 -6.53 3.94
C TYR A 135 -8.00 -7.17 3.22
N ALA A 136 -7.46 -6.46 2.21
CA ALA A 136 -6.39 -6.99 1.36
C ALA A 136 -4.98 -6.81 1.96
N THR A 137 -4.13 -7.83 1.80
CA THR A 137 -2.68 -7.77 2.07
C THR A 137 -1.90 -7.46 0.77
N ALA A 138 -0.99 -6.47 0.81
CA ALA A 138 0.02 -6.24 -0.22
C ALA A 138 1.37 -6.77 0.26
N GLY A 139 2.03 -7.70 -0.45
CA GLY A 139 3.27 -8.34 0.00
C GLY A 139 4.53 -7.85 -0.73
N ALA A 140 5.66 -7.68 -0.04
CA ALA A 140 7.00 -7.59 -0.65
C ALA A 140 7.66 -8.97 -0.57
N ARG A 141 7.76 -9.71 -1.68
CA ARG A 141 8.36 -11.06 -1.67
C ARG A 141 9.88 -11.02 -1.86
N ARG A 142 10.60 -11.68 -0.94
CA ARG A 142 11.79 -12.50 -1.23
C ARG A 142 11.68 -13.86 -0.52
N SER A 143 10.67 -14.63 -0.89
CA SER A 143 10.60 -16.10 -0.78
C SER A 143 9.18 -16.55 -1.18
N HIS A 144 9.06 -17.79 -1.65
CA HIS A 144 7.91 -18.34 -2.36
C HIS A 144 6.67 -18.52 -1.47
N ALA A 145 5.88 -17.47 -1.24
CA ALA A 145 4.48 -17.60 -0.79
C ALA A 145 3.70 -16.29 -0.97
N CYS A 146 3.12 -16.08 -2.15
CA CYS A 146 1.93 -15.22 -2.27
C CYS A 146 1.05 -15.81 -3.37
N ARG A 147 0.16 -16.67 -2.88
CA ARG A 147 -1.18 -16.94 -3.36
C ARG A 147 -2.03 -17.20 -2.10
N TYR A 148 -2.33 -16.17 -1.32
CA TYR A 148 -3.49 -16.22 -0.43
C TYR A 148 -4.70 -15.73 -1.23
N ARG A 149 -5.13 -16.58 -2.15
CA ARG A 149 -6.42 -16.52 -2.83
C ARG A 149 -6.94 -17.94 -2.87
N TYR A 150 -7.28 -18.51 -1.71
CA TYR A 150 -8.14 -19.68 -1.55
C TYR A 150 -8.25 -20.02 -0.04
N PHE A 151 -9.28 -19.51 0.65
CA PHE A 151 -9.71 -20.13 1.90
C PHE A 151 -11.22 -20.36 1.84
N ARG A 152 -11.56 -21.65 1.64
CA ARG A 152 -12.84 -22.35 1.85
C ARG A 152 -14.15 -21.71 1.34
N SER A 153 -14.52 -22.04 0.10
CA SER A 153 -15.91 -22.40 -0.23
C SER A 153 -16.00 -23.85 -0.70
N ARG A 154 -16.04 -24.80 0.23
CA ARG A 154 -16.59 -26.14 0.00
C ARG A 154 -17.22 -26.66 1.29
N SER A 155 -18.46 -26.25 1.49
CA SER A 155 -19.45 -27.00 2.27
C SER A 155 -20.80 -26.75 1.62
N THR A 156 -21.14 -27.60 0.64
CA THR A 156 -22.48 -28.07 0.25
C THR A 156 -22.36 -28.81 -1.07
N LEU A 157 -22.34 -30.15 -1.02
CA LEU A 157 -23.08 -31.08 -1.90
C LEU A 157 -22.44 -32.48 -1.81
N TYR A 158 -23.31 -33.43 -1.39
CA TYR A 158 -23.16 -34.88 -1.18
C TYR A 158 -22.42 -35.33 0.07
#